data_AF-A0AAV7YGR4-F1
#
_entry.id   AF-A0AAV7YGR4-F1
#
_cell.length_a   1.000
_cell.length_b   1.000
_cell.length_c   1.000
_cell.angle_alpha   90.00
_cell.angle_beta   90.00
_cell.angle_gamma   90.00
#
_symmetry.space_group_name_H-M   'P 1'
#
loop_
_entity.id
_entity.type
_entity.pdbx_description
1 polymer ?
#
loop_
_entity_poly.entity_id
_entity_poly.type
_entity_poly.pdbx_seq_one_letter_code
_entity_poly.pdbx_strand_id
1 'polypeptide(L)'
;MSDQNSDAENFFSDLSEDSTSQSQTSSSVNQRSSVSTSSSHTSKKGGYDLVVDLIKSISETSEEANEEVKNKIQKDCKEITKVLKAIKEELVVKKTKLQNEKKKLKLECEQKVKRNKKKLKKKLTEMKEVVHLKEELFRENTRLRKKLKEFISDEEVKEVAKNLQQFWINHINVGKIRTSLEEKKNLLKRESLHLQWFFNKRHQFETKLFHSKDSLTLKADTPKVIGGHGTAPTPIEMISFSIGSQFCHTFVNTCSLRGLKLKEVYVESIIQTNMKRILGIEENEPLVTMIKITLAVKTDAKKQKVIEACRDAEKICPMIQFIKGTIHCKTKISEKKPMKFQSRTENNKHILNNIYLKNLRKYHNKVKKQGIKAELKSSVIHGAWDCKSDLKTSQFKAIVNYAKRESDIWETDTLPEFGGTFNAPTNFQMFLAGLGSCYMSQIALAATMNSVKLDELSLDCGIDVDYSKFIRENIDINENENNQCFENLEFKFKILSSCDSKLLKKIELQGANKCLGIFLSRNSVPLSVNIHVNETLDEKYLLDSKKESCGIM
;
A
#
# COMPACT_ATOMS: atom_id res chain seq x y z
N MET A 1 25.56 58.82 7.35
CA MET A 1 24.44 58.47 8.24
C MET A 1 24.04 57.05 7.87
N SER A 2 24.80 56.09 8.40
CA SER A 2 24.44 55.21 9.54
C SER A 2 23.42 54.16 9.09
N ASP A 3 23.90 53.00 8.64
CA ASP A 3 24.13 51.79 9.46
C ASP A 3 22.87 51.32 10.17
N GLN A 4 22.33 50.17 9.75
CA GLN A 4 21.85 49.10 10.64
C GLN A 4 21.27 47.91 9.84
N ASN A 5 21.51 46.71 10.39
CA ASN A 5 20.91 45.40 10.13
C ASN A 5 21.73 44.38 9.32
N SER A 6 22.87 44.00 9.91
CA SER A 6 23.35 42.62 9.96
C SER A 6 22.62 41.86 11.08
N ASP A 7 21.86 40.81 10.77
CA ASP A 7 21.47 39.75 11.72
C ASP A 7 20.83 38.60 10.94
N ALA A 8 21.64 37.67 10.43
CA ALA A 8 21.18 36.38 9.91
C ALA A 8 22.32 35.35 9.75
N GLU A 9 23.18 35.20 10.76
CA GLU A 9 24.08 34.03 10.83
C GLU A 9 24.12 33.56 12.28
N ASN A 10 23.37 32.49 12.58
CA ASN A 10 23.59 31.54 13.69
C ASN A 10 22.42 30.56 13.71
N PHE A 11 22.51 29.51 12.89
CA PHE A 11 21.69 28.31 13.07
C PHE A 11 22.44 27.12 12.45
N PHE A 12 22.74 26.13 13.30
CA PHE A 12 23.43 24.86 13.04
C PHE A 12 24.97 24.85 13.17
N SER A 13 25.44 24.76 14.41
CA SER A 13 26.64 24.01 14.77
C SER A 13 26.30 23.17 16.00
N ASP A 14 26.00 21.89 15.80
CA ASP A 14 26.21 20.82 16.76
C ASP A 14 25.85 19.49 16.10
N LEU A 15 26.56 18.43 16.49
CA LEU A 15 26.56 17.04 15.98
C LEU A 15 27.73 16.70 15.05
N SER A 16 28.91 16.56 15.65
CA SER A 16 29.95 15.61 15.23
C SER A 16 30.45 14.88 16.47
N GLU A 17 30.65 13.55 16.33
CA GLU A 17 31.13 12.52 17.28
C GLU A 17 30.03 11.45 17.47
N ASP A 18 30.26 10.15 17.42
CA ASP A 18 31.40 9.31 17.07
C ASP A 18 30.83 7.88 16.97
N SER A 19 31.24 7.05 16.02
CA SER A 19 31.26 5.57 16.17
C SER A 19 31.68 4.89 14.88
N THR A 20 32.97 4.60 14.82
CA THR A 20 33.56 3.52 14.02
C THR A 20 33.09 2.17 14.56
N SER A 21 32.48 1.34 13.71
CA SER A 21 32.32 -0.10 13.99
C SER A 21 32.76 -0.91 12.79
N GLN A 22 33.89 -1.59 12.95
CA GLN A 22 34.48 -2.55 12.02
C GLN A 22 33.55 -3.76 11.83
N SER A 23 33.36 -4.15 10.57
CA SER A 23 32.72 -5.39 10.17
C SER A 23 33.70 -6.56 10.31
N GLN A 24 33.44 -7.49 11.23
CA GLN A 24 34.00 -8.83 11.17
C GLN A 24 32.93 -9.83 10.74
N THR A 25 33.22 -10.49 9.63
CA THR A 25 32.55 -11.67 9.11
C THR A 25 32.86 -12.88 10.00
N SER A 26 31.84 -13.60 10.45
CA SER A 26 32.03 -14.97 10.92
C SER A 26 30.83 -15.87 10.56
N SER A 27 31.19 -16.95 9.88
CA SER A 27 30.39 -18.10 9.49
C SER A 27 29.96 -18.92 10.71
N SER A 28 28.66 -19.18 10.86
CA SER A 28 28.13 -20.07 11.90
C SER A 28 28.05 -21.53 11.41
N VAL A 29 28.96 -22.35 11.92
CA VAL A 29 28.91 -23.81 11.92
C VAL A 29 28.00 -24.29 13.07
N ASN A 30 27.13 -25.25 12.78
CA ASN A 30 26.28 -25.93 13.75
C ASN A 30 27.13 -26.76 14.75
N GLN A 31 27.08 -26.43 16.04
CA GLN A 31 27.42 -27.36 17.11
C GLN A 31 26.31 -27.37 18.17
N ARG A 32 25.72 -28.56 18.37
CA ARG A 32 24.84 -28.89 19.49
C ARG A 32 25.69 -29.05 20.74
N SER A 33 25.43 -28.24 21.76
CA SER A 33 25.91 -28.47 23.13
C SER A 33 24.74 -28.93 24.00
N SER A 34 24.88 -30.12 24.57
CA SER A 34 24.04 -30.70 25.61
C SER A 34 24.33 -30.01 26.94
N VAL A 35 23.36 -29.28 27.47
CA VAL A 35 23.40 -28.73 28.84
C VAL A 35 22.79 -29.76 29.79
N SER A 36 23.63 -30.33 30.65
CA SER A 36 23.24 -31.11 31.82
C SER A 36 22.82 -30.14 32.95
N THR A 37 21.53 -30.10 33.26
CA THR A 37 21.02 -29.40 34.44
C THR A 37 21.10 -30.31 35.67
N SER A 38 22.04 -30.01 36.56
CA SER A 38 22.05 -30.54 37.93
C SER A 38 20.96 -29.85 38.75
N SER A 39 19.96 -30.63 39.17
CA SER A 39 18.83 -30.15 39.98
C SER A 39 19.22 -30.13 41.46
N SER A 40 19.45 -28.93 42.02
CA SER A 40 19.42 -28.74 43.48
C SER A 40 17.96 -28.68 43.94
N HIS A 41 17.46 -29.77 44.54
CA HIS A 41 16.16 -29.81 45.19
C HIS A 41 16.21 -29.03 46.51
N THR A 42 15.98 -27.72 46.44
CA THR A 42 15.44 -26.98 47.58
C THR A 42 13.92 -27.17 47.55
N SER A 43 13.37 -27.94 48.49
CA SER A 43 11.93 -28.06 48.63
C SER A 43 11.39 -26.68 49.03
N LYS A 44 10.73 -25.99 48.08
CA LYS A 44 10.03 -24.74 48.38
C LYS A 44 8.92 -25.07 49.37
N LYS A 45 9.14 -24.81 50.66
CA LYS A 45 8.08 -24.79 51.68
C LYS A 45 6.99 -23.84 51.18
N GLY A 46 5.74 -24.29 51.23
CA GLY A 46 4.61 -23.46 50.81
C GLY A 46 4.41 -22.31 51.80
N GLY A 47 3.78 -21.21 51.37
CA GLY A 47 3.48 -20.09 52.26
C GLY A 47 2.73 -20.49 53.54
N TYR A 48 1.93 -21.56 53.49
CA TYR A 48 1.29 -22.15 54.67
C TYR A 48 2.30 -22.69 55.69
N ASP A 49 3.32 -23.42 55.24
CA ASP A 49 4.32 -24.04 56.12
C ASP A 49 5.17 -22.96 56.81
N LEU A 50 5.47 -21.86 56.11
CA LEU A 50 6.17 -20.71 56.68
C LEU A 50 5.37 -20.01 57.77
N VAL A 51 4.03 -19.91 57.62
CA VAL A 51 3.16 -19.30 58.64
C VAL A 51 3.02 -20.23 59.85
N VAL A 52 2.94 -21.55 59.65
CA VAL A 52 2.93 -22.52 60.74
C VAL A 52 4.25 -22.49 61.51
N ASP A 53 5.39 -22.44 60.81
CA ASP A 53 6.71 -22.31 61.41
C ASP A 53 6.85 -20.99 62.20
N LEU A 54 6.31 -19.88 61.68
CA LEU A 54 6.30 -18.59 62.36
C LEU A 54 5.43 -18.60 63.63
N ILE A 55 4.23 -19.18 63.57
CA ILE A 55 3.34 -19.32 64.75
C ILE A 55 4.03 -20.16 65.83
N LYS A 56 4.70 -21.25 65.43
CA LYS A 56 5.46 -22.09 66.35
C LYS A 56 6.60 -21.30 67.00
N SER A 57 7.37 -20.55 66.22
CA SER A 57 8.45 -19.70 66.70
C SER A 57 7.96 -18.61 67.65
N ILE A 58 6.84 -17.94 67.36
CA ILE A 58 6.21 -16.93 68.24
C ILE A 58 5.74 -17.57 69.54
N SER A 59 5.16 -18.77 69.49
CA SER A 59 4.75 -19.50 70.69
C SER A 59 5.94 -19.87 71.57
N GLU A 60 7.07 -20.28 70.98
CA GLU A 60 8.31 -20.63 71.68
C GLU A 60 8.99 -19.39 72.30
N THR A 61 9.03 -18.25 71.61
CA THR A 61 9.61 -17.00 72.15
C THR A 61 8.74 -16.33 73.21
N SER A 62 7.45 -16.68 73.31
CA SER A 62 6.54 -16.12 74.31
C SER A 62 6.75 -16.65 75.73
N GLU A 63 7.63 -17.63 75.94
CA GLU A 63 7.92 -18.20 77.27
C GLU A 63 8.59 -17.21 78.24
N GLU A 64 9.21 -16.14 77.73
CA GLU A 64 9.86 -15.08 78.52
C GLU A 64 8.95 -13.86 78.82
N ALA A 65 7.71 -13.85 78.31
CA ALA A 65 6.75 -12.78 78.53
C ALA A 65 5.99 -12.94 79.86
N ASN A 66 5.38 -11.86 80.37
CA ASN A 66 4.51 -11.97 81.55
C ASN A 66 3.27 -12.84 81.27
N GLU A 67 2.68 -13.41 82.33
CA GLU A 67 1.66 -14.46 82.21
C GLU A 67 0.38 -14.00 81.48
N GLU A 68 0.04 -12.71 81.55
CA GLU A 68 -1.10 -12.13 80.83
C GLU A 68 -0.86 -12.09 79.31
N VAL A 69 0.34 -11.68 78.89
CA VAL A 69 0.76 -11.64 77.48
C VAL A 69 0.86 -13.06 76.92
N LYS A 70 1.39 -14.01 77.69
CA LYS A 70 1.50 -15.42 77.30
C LYS A 70 0.15 -16.06 77.01
N ASN A 71 -0.83 -15.85 77.89
CA ASN A 71 -2.19 -16.35 77.71
C ASN A 71 -2.88 -15.74 76.48
N LYS A 72 -2.64 -14.46 76.21
CA LYS A 72 -3.16 -13.78 75.01
C LYS A 72 -2.54 -14.34 73.72
N ILE A 73 -1.21 -14.47 73.67
CA ILE A 73 -0.49 -15.05 72.52
C ILE A 73 -0.96 -16.48 72.27
N GLN A 74 -1.07 -17.31 73.31
CA GLN A 74 -1.50 -18.70 73.16
C GLN A 74 -2.95 -18.81 72.64
N LYS A 75 -3.84 -17.92 73.07
CA LYS A 75 -5.21 -17.84 72.56
C LYS A 75 -5.24 -17.44 71.08
N ASP A 76 -4.48 -16.41 70.71
CA ASP A 76 -4.40 -15.93 69.33
C ASP A 76 -3.77 -16.98 68.41
N CYS A 77 -2.70 -17.67 68.84
CA CYS A 77 -2.10 -18.78 68.10
C CYS A 77 -3.08 -19.94 67.88
N LYS A 78 -3.93 -20.27 68.87
CA LYS A 78 -4.96 -21.31 68.74
C LYS A 78 -6.04 -20.92 67.72
N GLU A 79 -6.53 -19.68 67.76
CA GLU A 79 -7.51 -19.17 66.80
C GLU A 79 -6.92 -19.12 65.38
N ILE A 80 -5.69 -18.62 65.22
CA ILE A 80 -5.00 -18.61 63.92
C ILE A 80 -4.82 -20.04 63.38
N THR A 81 -4.44 -21.00 64.22
CA THR A 81 -4.29 -22.41 63.82
C THR A 81 -5.61 -23.01 63.35
N LYS A 82 -6.73 -22.67 64.02
CA LYS A 82 -8.08 -23.11 63.63
C LYS A 82 -8.49 -22.53 62.27
N VAL A 83 -8.22 -21.24 62.04
CA VAL A 83 -8.47 -20.58 60.75
C VAL A 83 -7.62 -21.20 59.64
N LEU A 84 -6.32 -21.44 59.89
CA LEU A 84 -5.42 -22.07 58.93
C LEU A 84 -5.87 -23.48 58.55
N LYS A 85 -6.36 -24.27 59.52
CA LYS A 85 -6.93 -25.60 59.24
C LYS A 85 -8.16 -25.52 58.34
N ALA A 86 -9.09 -24.60 58.61
CA ALA A 86 -10.26 -24.38 57.77
C ALA A 86 -9.89 -23.95 56.34
N ILE A 87 -8.93 -23.03 56.19
CA ILE A 87 -8.41 -22.60 54.88
C ILE A 87 -7.79 -23.79 54.12
N LYS A 88 -7.01 -24.64 54.80
CA LYS A 88 -6.39 -25.82 54.20
C LYS A 88 -7.43 -26.81 53.68
N GLU A 89 -8.49 -27.07 54.45
CA GLU A 89 -9.59 -27.94 54.05
C GLU A 89 -10.34 -27.37 52.83
N GLU A 90 -10.64 -26.07 52.82
CA GLU A 90 -11.28 -25.39 51.68
C GLU A 90 -10.40 -25.46 50.42
N LEU A 91 -9.08 -25.27 50.56
CA LEU A 91 -8.13 -25.37 49.45
C LEU A 91 -8.07 -26.80 48.87
N VAL A 92 -8.16 -27.84 49.71
CA VAL A 92 -8.22 -29.24 49.25
C VAL A 92 -9.48 -29.49 48.42
N VAL A 93 -10.63 -28.97 48.87
CA VAL A 93 -11.90 -29.06 48.13
C VAL A 93 -11.81 -28.32 46.79
N LYS A 94 -11.30 -27.07 46.78
CA LYS A 94 -11.10 -26.29 45.54
C LYS A 94 -10.13 -26.98 44.58
N LYS A 95 -9.01 -27.52 45.08
CA LYS A 95 -8.04 -28.26 44.26
C LYS A 95 -8.66 -29.49 43.62
N THR A 96 -9.47 -30.24 44.37
CA THR A 96 -10.18 -31.43 43.87
C THR A 96 -11.21 -31.05 42.80
N LYS A 97 -11.98 -29.98 43.02
CA LYS A 97 -12.93 -29.45 42.03
C LYS A 97 -12.24 -29.04 40.73
N LEU A 98 -11.13 -28.29 40.81
CA LEU A 98 -10.33 -27.90 39.65
C LEU A 98 -9.72 -29.10 38.91
N GLN A 99 -9.26 -30.12 39.63
CA GLN A 99 -8.74 -31.34 39.01
C GLN A 99 -9.82 -32.10 38.24
N ASN A 100 -11.04 -32.17 38.78
CA ASN A 100 -12.18 -32.81 38.11
C ASN A 100 -12.63 -32.01 36.87
N GLU A 101 -12.68 -30.68 36.98
CA GLU A 101 -12.99 -29.79 35.85
C GLU A 101 -11.94 -29.90 34.74
N LYS A 102 -10.65 -29.94 35.10
CA LYS A 102 -9.55 -30.18 34.15
C LYS A 102 -9.70 -31.52 33.43
N LYS A 103 -10.06 -32.60 34.15
CA LYS A 103 -10.32 -33.92 33.55
C LYS A 103 -11.52 -33.86 32.58
N LYS A 104 -12.61 -33.19 32.96
CA LYS A 104 -13.80 -32.99 32.12
C LYS A 104 -13.46 -32.24 30.83
N LEU A 105 -12.78 -31.09 30.93
CA LEU A 105 -12.35 -30.30 29.78
C LEU A 105 -11.40 -31.06 28.85
N LYS A 106 -10.49 -31.87 29.42
CA LYS A 106 -9.61 -32.74 28.62
C LYS A 106 -10.42 -33.75 27.80
N LEU A 107 -11.40 -34.40 28.42
CA LEU A 107 -12.27 -35.36 27.74
C LEU A 107 -13.13 -34.69 26.64
N GLU A 108 -13.71 -33.52 26.92
CA GLU A 108 -14.47 -32.74 25.93
C GLU A 108 -13.59 -32.32 24.74
N CYS A 109 -12.34 -31.90 25.00
CA CYS A 109 -11.38 -31.56 23.97
C CYS A 109 -11.03 -32.78 23.10
N GLU A 110 -10.73 -33.93 23.71
CA GLU A 110 -10.46 -35.19 22.99
C GLU A 110 -11.64 -35.63 22.11
N GLN A 111 -12.88 -35.51 22.62
CA GLN A 111 -14.08 -35.81 21.85
C GLN A 111 -14.27 -34.83 20.69
N LYS A 112 -14.02 -33.53 20.89
CA LYS A 112 -14.10 -32.50 19.84
C LYS A 112 -13.06 -32.75 18.74
N VAL A 113 -11.83 -33.10 19.11
CA VAL A 113 -10.77 -33.50 18.17
C VAL A 113 -11.16 -34.74 17.37
N LYS A 114 -11.72 -35.78 18.02
CA LYS A 114 -12.21 -36.99 17.32
C LYS A 114 -13.33 -36.65 16.32
N ARG A 115 -14.32 -35.83 16.70
CA ARG A 115 -15.40 -35.38 15.81
C ARG A 115 -14.87 -34.59 14.62
N ASN A 116 -13.95 -33.65 14.85
CA ASN A 116 -13.34 -32.85 13.79
C ASN A 116 -12.49 -33.71 12.83
N LYS A 117 -11.71 -34.67 13.36
CA LYS A 117 -10.95 -35.62 12.54
C LYS A 117 -11.85 -36.47 11.63
N LYS A 118 -13.01 -36.91 12.13
CA LYS A 118 -14.01 -37.64 11.32
C LYS A 118 -14.61 -36.74 10.21
N LYS A 119 -14.98 -35.49 10.54
CA LYS A 119 -15.47 -34.52 9.54
C LYS A 119 -14.42 -34.21 8.47
N LEU A 120 -13.15 -34.06 8.86
CA LEU A 120 -12.04 -33.79 7.94
C LEU A 120 -11.79 -34.97 6.99
N LYS A 121 -11.80 -36.20 7.51
CA LYS A 121 -11.69 -37.42 6.68
C LYS A 121 -12.82 -37.51 5.65
N LYS A 122 -14.06 -37.21 6.03
CA LYS A 122 -15.20 -37.19 5.11
C LYS A 122 -15.00 -36.16 3.99
N LYS A 123 -14.65 -34.92 4.34
CA LYS A 123 -14.35 -33.86 3.36
C LYS A 123 -13.19 -34.23 2.43
N LEU A 124 -12.16 -34.90 2.95
CA LEU A 124 -11.03 -35.36 2.14
C LEU A 124 -11.46 -36.42 1.10
N THR A 125 -12.36 -37.33 1.46
CA THR A 125 -12.94 -38.30 0.51
C THR A 125 -13.77 -37.58 -0.55
N GLU A 126 -14.66 -36.66 -0.16
CA GLU A 126 -15.46 -35.84 -1.09
C GLU A 126 -14.55 -35.03 -2.04
N MET A 127 -13.45 -34.47 -1.55
CA MET A 127 -12.47 -33.77 -2.40
C MET A 127 -11.76 -34.70 -3.38
N LYS A 128 -11.41 -35.93 -2.98
CA LYS A 128 -10.79 -36.91 -3.87
C LYS A 128 -11.72 -37.31 -5.02
N GLU A 129 -13.01 -37.48 -4.75
CA GLU A 129 -14.03 -37.73 -5.78
C GLU A 129 -14.13 -36.56 -6.76
N VAL A 130 -14.13 -35.30 -6.27
CA VAL A 130 -14.13 -34.12 -7.12
C VAL A 130 -12.87 -34.01 -7.98
N VAL A 131 -11.69 -34.34 -7.44
CA VAL A 131 -10.43 -34.37 -8.20
C VAL A 131 -10.49 -35.42 -9.30
N HIS A 132 -10.99 -36.63 -8.99
CA HIS A 132 -11.15 -37.70 -9.98
C HIS A 132 -12.11 -37.30 -11.11
N LEU A 133 -13.27 -36.72 -10.78
CA LEU A 133 -14.22 -36.21 -11.77
C LEU A 133 -13.62 -35.10 -12.65
N LYS A 134 -12.78 -34.22 -12.08
CA LYS A 134 -12.06 -33.20 -12.87
C LYS A 134 -11.05 -33.84 -13.83
N GLU A 135 -10.33 -34.87 -13.41
CA GLU A 135 -9.40 -35.60 -14.27
C GLU A 135 -10.13 -36.33 -15.40
N GLU A 136 -11.27 -36.98 -15.12
CA GLU A 136 -12.12 -37.60 -16.14
C GLU A 136 -12.66 -36.58 -17.13
N LEU A 137 -13.19 -35.45 -16.65
CA LEU A 137 -13.67 -34.37 -17.51
C LEU A 137 -12.55 -33.80 -18.39
N PHE A 138 -11.34 -33.65 -17.84
CA PHE A 138 -10.17 -33.18 -18.59
C PHE A 138 -9.75 -34.19 -19.67
N ARG A 139 -9.74 -35.49 -19.36
CA ARG A 139 -9.46 -36.56 -20.33
C ARG A 139 -10.49 -36.57 -21.46
N GLU A 140 -11.78 -36.47 -21.12
CA GLU A 140 -12.84 -36.46 -22.12
C GLU A 140 -12.80 -35.19 -22.98
N ASN A 141 -12.55 -34.02 -22.38
CA ASN A 141 -12.36 -32.78 -23.14
C ASN A 141 -11.15 -32.86 -24.09
N THR A 142 -10.05 -33.47 -23.64
CA THR A 142 -8.87 -33.73 -24.49
C THR A 142 -9.21 -34.68 -25.65
N ARG A 143 -9.98 -35.75 -25.37
CA ARG A 143 -10.45 -36.69 -26.40
C ARG A 143 -11.38 -35.99 -27.41
N LEU A 144 -12.31 -35.18 -26.94
CA LEU A 144 -13.21 -34.40 -27.79
C LEU A 144 -12.45 -33.39 -28.64
N ARG A 145 -11.46 -32.69 -28.10
CA ARG A 145 -10.57 -31.81 -28.88
C ARG A 145 -9.81 -32.56 -29.97
N LYS A 146 -9.34 -33.79 -29.69
CA LYS A 146 -8.66 -34.63 -30.69
C LYS A 146 -9.62 -35.04 -31.81
N LYS A 147 -10.82 -35.52 -31.46
CA LYS A 147 -11.87 -35.83 -32.46
C LYS A 147 -12.25 -34.59 -33.26
N LEU A 148 -12.43 -33.44 -32.61
CA LEU A 148 -12.80 -32.20 -33.28
C LEU A 148 -11.74 -31.77 -34.31
N LYS A 149 -10.45 -31.99 -34.05
CA LYS A 149 -9.36 -31.78 -35.02
C LYS A 149 -9.38 -32.75 -36.21
N GLU A 150 -9.98 -33.93 -36.06
CA GLU A 150 -10.16 -34.89 -37.16
C GLU A 150 -11.35 -34.53 -38.06
N PHE A 151 -12.33 -33.77 -37.53
CA PHE A 151 -13.56 -33.40 -38.25
C PHE A 151 -13.55 -31.98 -38.83
N ILE A 152 -12.76 -31.06 -38.27
CA ILE A 152 -12.70 -29.67 -38.71
C ILE A 152 -11.44 -29.48 -39.53
N SER A 153 -11.56 -28.95 -40.75
CA SER A 153 -10.40 -28.62 -41.57
C SER A 153 -9.51 -27.58 -40.87
N ASP A 154 -8.21 -27.61 -41.11
CA ASP A 154 -7.28 -26.63 -40.51
C ASP A 154 -7.71 -25.17 -40.78
N GLU A 155 -8.41 -24.92 -41.88
CA GLU A 155 -8.92 -23.60 -42.26
C GLU A 155 -10.14 -23.17 -41.42
N GLU A 156 -11.07 -24.08 -41.13
CA GLU A 156 -12.18 -23.83 -40.22
C GLU A 156 -11.70 -23.68 -38.77
N VAL A 157 -10.67 -24.43 -38.34
CA VAL A 157 -10.04 -24.24 -37.02
C VAL A 157 -9.42 -22.85 -36.93
N LYS A 158 -8.72 -22.37 -37.97
CA LYS A 158 -8.17 -21.00 -38.01
C LYS A 158 -9.26 -19.95 -37.96
N GLU A 159 -10.37 -20.14 -38.68
CA GLU A 159 -11.48 -19.19 -38.68
C GLU A 159 -12.20 -19.14 -37.33
N VAL A 160 -12.43 -20.30 -36.69
CA VAL A 160 -12.99 -20.36 -35.32
C VAL A 160 -12.01 -19.73 -34.31
N ALA A 161 -10.71 -19.99 -34.42
CA ALA A 161 -9.70 -19.37 -33.55
C ALA A 161 -9.66 -17.85 -33.72
N LYS A 162 -9.74 -17.35 -34.96
CA LYS A 162 -9.84 -15.93 -35.28
C LYS A 162 -11.11 -15.29 -34.72
N ASN A 163 -12.24 -16.00 -34.79
CA ASN A 163 -13.51 -15.56 -34.19
C ASN A 163 -13.46 -15.57 -32.66
N LEU A 164 -12.79 -16.55 -32.04
CA LEU A 164 -12.55 -16.58 -30.59
C LEU A 164 -11.62 -15.46 -30.12
N GLN A 165 -10.66 -15.03 -30.94
CA GLN A 165 -9.80 -13.85 -30.69
C GLN A 165 -10.56 -12.52 -30.73
N GLN A 166 -11.81 -12.50 -31.19
CA GLN A 166 -12.66 -11.31 -31.22
C GLN A 166 -13.78 -11.35 -30.18
N PHE A 167 -13.64 -12.18 -29.14
CA PHE A 167 -14.65 -12.25 -28.08
C PHE A 167 -14.51 -11.10 -27.07
N TRP A 168 -15.41 -10.12 -27.17
CA TRP A 168 -15.44 -8.93 -26.31
C TRP A 168 -16.52 -9.01 -25.23
N ILE A 169 -16.15 -8.72 -23.99
CA ILE A 169 -17.08 -8.52 -22.87
C ILE A 169 -16.64 -7.28 -22.10
N ASN A 170 -17.57 -6.35 -21.83
CA ASN A 170 -17.31 -5.09 -21.10
C ASN A 170 -16.16 -4.25 -21.70
N HIS A 171 -16.05 -4.21 -23.04
CA HIS A 171 -14.93 -3.56 -23.73
C HIS A 171 -13.55 -4.20 -23.44
N ILE A 172 -13.53 -5.47 -23.04
CA ILE A 172 -12.31 -6.28 -22.87
C ILE A 172 -12.32 -7.42 -23.88
N ASN A 173 -11.23 -7.55 -24.65
CA ASN A 173 -11.02 -8.69 -25.54
C ASN A 173 -10.53 -9.90 -24.75
N VAL A 174 -11.48 -10.71 -24.29
CA VAL A 174 -11.23 -11.92 -23.50
C VAL A 174 -10.45 -12.97 -24.31
N GLY A 175 -10.69 -13.04 -25.62
CA GLY A 175 -9.96 -13.94 -26.52
C GLY A 175 -8.46 -13.67 -26.51
N LYS A 176 -8.06 -12.41 -26.69
CA LYS A 176 -6.64 -12.00 -26.66
C LYS A 176 -5.97 -12.25 -25.32
N ILE A 177 -6.69 -12.03 -24.21
CA ILE A 177 -6.15 -12.32 -22.88
C ILE A 177 -5.83 -13.81 -22.75
N ARG A 178 -6.77 -14.69 -23.12
CA ARG A 178 -6.56 -16.15 -23.08
C ARG A 178 -5.42 -16.60 -23.98
N THR A 179 -5.36 -16.11 -25.21
CA THR A 179 -4.25 -16.42 -26.12
C THR A 179 -2.91 -15.96 -25.52
N SER A 180 -2.86 -14.76 -24.92
CA SER A 180 -1.63 -14.25 -24.30
C SER A 180 -1.18 -15.09 -23.09
N LEU A 181 -2.12 -15.68 -22.34
CA LEU A 181 -1.84 -16.62 -21.26
C LEU A 181 -1.28 -17.95 -21.79
N GLU A 182 -1.87 -18.50 -22.85
CA GLU A 182 -1.45 -19.77 -23.43
C GLU A 182 -0.05 -19.69 -24.06
N GLU A 183 0.26 -18.57 -24.71
CA GLU A 183 1.55 -18.36 -25.38
C GLU A 183 2.74 -18.21 -24.40
N LYS A 184 2.49 -18.08 -23.09
CA LYS A 184 3.53 -17.90 -22.04
C LYS A 184 4.62 -16.90 -22.45
N LYS A 185 4.23 -15.81 -23.12
CA LYS A 185 5.16 -14.75 -23.53
C LYS A 185 5.94 -14.25 -22.31
N ASN A 186 7.14 -13.70 -22.52
CA ASN A 186 7.81 -13.01 -21.44
C ASN A 186 6.92 -11.84 -20.98
N LEU A 187 6.24 -12.03 -19.86
CA LEU A 187 5.30 -11.09 -19.28
C LEU A 187 5.99 -10.13 -18.31
N LEU A 188 7.31 -10.25 -18.11
CA LEU A 188 8.09 -9.23 -17.45
C LEU A 188 8.40 -8.12 -18.46
N LYS A 189 7.79 -6.95 -18.27
CA LYS A 189 8.03 -5.78 -19.13
C LYS A 189 8.49 -4.59 -18.30
N ARG A 190 9.36 -3.79 -18.89
CA ARG A 190 9.79 -2.52 -18.33
C ARG A 190 9.00 -1.39 -18.96
N GLU A 191 8.28 -0.64 -18.13
CA GLU A 191 7.68 0.62 -18.50
C GLU A 191 8.63 1.75 -18.12
N SER A 192 8.84 2.74 -18.99
CA SER A 192 9.73 3.87 -18.70
C SER A 192 9.24 5.17 -19.31
N LEU A 193 9.51 6.29 -18.64
CA LEU A 193 9.13 7.64 -19.05
C LEU A 193 10.24 8.64 -18.79
N HIS A 194 10.31 9.66 -19.65
CA HIS A 194 11.13 10.84 -19.46
C HIS A 194 10.27 12.04 -19.06
N LEU A 195 10.72 12.76 -18.03
CA LEU A 195 10.00 13.82 -17.35
C LEU A 195 10.85 15.10 -17.30
N GLN A 196 10.23 16.25 -17.54
CA GLN A 196 10.91 17.55 -17.54
C GLN A 196 10.25 18.54 -16.58
N TRP A 197 11.05 19.19 -15.73
CA TRP A 197 10.63 20.35 -14.95
C TRP A 197 10.83 21.63 -15.74
N PHE A 198 9.88 22.56 -15.64
CA PHE A 198 9.96 23.87 -16.29
C PHE A 198 10.08 24.99 -15.27
N PHE A 199 11.09 25.83 -15.47
CA PHE A 199 11.39 26.97 -14.61
C PHE A 199 10.64 28.26 -14.98
N ASN A 200 10.13 28.31 -16.22
CA ASN A 200 9.59 29.50 -16.87
C ASN A 200 8.22 29.29 -17.54
N LYS A 201 7.57 28.15 -17.29
CA LYS A 201 6.20 27.87 -17.74
C LYS A 201 5.23 28.00 -16.55
N ARG A 202 3.93 28.17 -16.87
CA ARG A 202 2.87 28.19 -15.86
C ARG A 202 2.75 26.86 -15.12
N HIS A 203 2.79 25.75 -15.84
CA HIS A 203 2.92 24.42 -15.22
C HIS A 203 4.38 24.11 -14.92
N GLN A 204 4.61 23.32 -13.88
CA GLN A 204 5.95 22.97 -13.41
C GLN A 204 6.48 21.70 -14.08
N PHE A 205 5.60 20.84 -14.58
CA PHE A 205 5.94 19.51 -15.08
C PHE A 205 5.27 19.22 -16.43
N GLU A 206 6.01 18.58 -17.34
CA GLU A 206 5.48 18.04 -18.60
C GLU A 206 6.12 16.69 -18.92
N THR A 207 5.34 15.77 -19.48
CA THR A 207 5.82 14.53 -20.12
C THR A 207 4.95 14.18 -21.32
N LYS A 208 5.47 13.38 -22.24
CA LYS A 208 4.73 12.83 -23.38
C LYS A 208 4.53 11.34 -23.19
N LEU A 209 3.29 10.89 -23.25
CA LEU A 209 2.91 9.49 -23.17
C LEU A 209 2.50 9.01 -24.57
N PHE A 210 3.13 7.94 -25.04
CA PHE A 210 2.86 7.40 -26.38
C PHE A 210 1.87 6.23 -26.30
N HIS A 211 0.96 6.18 -27.27
CA HIS A 211 0.02 5.08 -27.47
C HIS A 211 -0.15 4.77 -28.97
N SER A 212 -0.99 3.79 -29.33
CA SER A 212 -1.01 3.21 -30.68
C SER A 212 -1.30 4.21 -31.83
N LYS A 213 -1.97 5.33 -31.53
CA LYS A 213 -2.46 6.28 -32.53
C LYS A 213 -1.87 7.68 -32.42
N ASP A 214 -1.36 8.06 -31.24
CA ASP A 214 -0.93 9.43 -30.96
C ASP A 214 -0.05 9.47 -29.69
N SER A 215 0.22 10.69 -29.22
CA SER A 215 0.83 10.98 -27.93
C SER A 215 -0.03 11.95 -27.12
N LEU A 216 -0.14 11.71 -25.81
CA LEU A 216 -0.73 12.62 -24.86
C LEU A 216 0.37 13.42 -24.16
N THR A 217 0.29 14.76 -24.20
CA THR A 217 1.15 15.60 -23.37
C THR A 217 0.49 15.84 -22.02
N LEU A 218 1.07 15.26 -20.99
CA LEU A 218 0.57 15.34 -19.62
C LEU A 218 1.32 16.44 -18.87
N LYS A 219 0.56 17.29 -18.18
CA LYS A 219 1.08 18.42 -17.40
C LYS A 219 0.73 18.23 -15.93
N ALA A 220 1.58 18.73 -15.05
CA ALA A 220 1.28 18.81 -13.63
C ALA A 220 1.85 20.09 -13.02
N ASP A 221 1.23 20.48 -11.91
CA ASP A 221 1.62 21.66 -11.16
C ASP A 221 1.26 21.47 -9.69
N THR A 222 1.96 22.19 -8.83
CA THR A 222 1.63 22.20 -7.40
C THR A 222 0.58 23.28 -7.08
N PRO A 223 -0.26 23.11 -6.04
CA PRO A 223 -1.20 24.15 -5.66
C PRO A 223 -0.52 25.45 -5.26
N LYS A 224 -1.18 26.59 -5.51
CA LYS A 224 -0.70 27.93 -5.14
C LYS A 224 -0.25 28.03 -3.67
N VAL A 225 -0.95 27.34 -2.77
CA VAL A 225 -0.64 27.35 -1.33
C VAL A 225 0.73 26.75 -1.00
N ILE A 226 1.25 25.80 -1.78
CA ILE A 226 2.61 25.26 -1.62
C ILE A 226 3.59 25.84 -2.63
N GLY A 227 3.20 26.92 -3.30
CA GLY A 227 4.08 27.71 -4.16
C GLY A 227 4.05 27.37 -5.65
N GLY A 228 3.16 26.51 -6.14
CA GLY A 228 2.96 26.38 -7.60
C GLY A 228 2.00 27.43 -8.17
N HIS A 229 1.54 27.21 -9.40
CA HIS A 229 0.60 28.13 -10.07
C HIS A 229 -0.86 27.65 -9.96
N GLY A 230 -1.08 26.37 -9.65
CA GLY A 230 -2.37 25.72 -9.72
C GLY A 230 -2.98 25.74 -11.12
N THR A 231 -2.17 25.59 -12.17
CA THR A 231 -2.62 25.64 -13.59
C THR A 231 -2.66 24.28 -14.27
N ALA A 232 -2.43 23.21 -13.53
CA ALA A 232 -2.54 21.83 -13.98
C ALA A 232 -2.85 20.94 -12.76
N PRO A 233 -3.29 19.69 -12.98
CA PRO A 233 -3.46 18.71 -11.92
C PRO A 233 -2.19 18.50 -11.09
N THR A 234 -2.37 18.14 -9.83
CA THR A 234 -1.26 17.83 -8.93
C THR A 234 -0.71 16.43 -9.18
N PRO A 235 0.56 16.18 -8.86
CA PRO A 235 1.11 14.82 -8.91
C PRO A 235 0.32 13.79 -8.07
N ILE A 236 -0.30 14.23 -6.96
CA ILE A 236 -1.10 13.36 -6.09
C ILE A 236 -2.42 12.96 -6.79
N GLU A 237 -3.05 13.89 -7.52
CA GLU A 237 -4.24 13.61 -8.34
C GLU A 237 -3.90 12.61 -9.46
N MET A 238 -2.73 12.71 -10.09
CA MET A 238 -2.23 11.72 -11.07
C MET A 238 -2.08 10.32 -10.47
N ILE A 239 -1.49 10.22 -9.28
CA ILE A 239 -1.34 8.95 -8.56
C ILE A 239 -2.72 8.38 -8.19
N SER A 240 -3.63 9.21 -7.67
CA SER A 240 -4.99 8.82 -7.30
C SER A 240 -5.79 8.31 -8.50
N PHE A 241 -5.70 9.00 -9.63
CA PHE A 241 -6.32 8.59 -10.89
C PHE A 241 -5.82 7.22 -11.32
N SER A 242 -4.50 7.02 -11.32
CA SER A 242 -3.88 5.79 -11.79
C SER A 242 -4.20 4.58 -10.92
N ILE A 243 -4.34 4.78 -9.59
CA ILE A 243 -4.78 3.74 -8.66
C ILE A 243 -6.23 3.35 -8.94
N GLY A 244 -7.13 4.35 -9.05
CA GLY A 244 -8.54 4.12 -9.32
C GLY A 244 -8.78 3.45 -10.67
N SER A 245 -8.14 3.94 -11.73
CA SER A 245 -8.28 3.42 -13.09
C SER A 245 -7.72 2.00 -13.22
N GLN A 246 -6.55 1.71 -12.64
CA GLN A 246 -5.98 0.35 -12.69
C GLN A 246 -6.80 -0.66 -11.89
N PHE A 247 -7.35 -0.28 -10.73
CA PHE A 247 -8.23 -1.15 -9.97
C PHE A 247 -9.54 -1.41 -10.73
N CYS A 248 -10.15 -0.36 -11.30
CA CYS A 248 -11.34 -0.47 -12.14
C CYS A 248 -11.09 -1.39 -13.33
N HIS A 249 -9.97 -1.23 -14.04
CA HIS A 249 -9.57 -2.13 -15.13
C HIS A 249 -9.49 -3.59 -14.64
N THR A 250 -8.77 -3.83 -13.53
CA THR A 250 -8.60 -5.19 -12.98
C THR A 250 -9.95 -5.83 -12.65
N PHE A 251 -10.85 -5.05 -12.04
CA PHE A 251 -12.20 -5.48 -11.71
C PHE A 251 -13.02 -5.83 -12.96
N VAL A 252 -13.03 -4.95 -13.98
CA VAL A 252 -13.77 -5.19 -15.21
C VAL A 252 -13.21 -6.39 -15.96
N ASN A 253 -11.88 -6.53 -16.03
CA ASN A 253 -11.24 -7.69 -16.64
C ASN A 253 -11.64 -9.00 -15.92
N THR A 254 -11.60 -8.99 -14.59
CA THR A 254 -12.05 -10.14 -13.77
C THR A 254 -13.52 -10.49 -14.04
N CYS A 255 -14.39 -9.48 -14.16
CA CYS A 255 -15.79 -9.69 -14.53
C CYS A 255 -15.94 -10.27 -15.94
N SER A 256 -15.18 -9.76 -16.91
CA SER A 256 -15.20 -10.20 -18.31
C SER A 256 -14.73 -11.65 -18.46
N LEU A 257 -13.65 -12.04 -17.78
CA LEU A 257 -13.16 -13.42 -17.76
C LEU A 257 -14.18 -14.40 -17.16
N ARG A 258 -15.01 -13.91 -16.23
CA ARG A 258 -16.13 -14.65 -15.63
C ARG A 258 -17.44 -14.61 -16.43
N GLY A 259 -17.45 -13.92 -17.57
CA GLY A 259 -18.64 -13.73 -18.38
C GLY A 259 -19.71 -12.84 -17.74
N LEU A 260 -19.36 -12.04 -16.74
CA LEU A 260 -20.28 -11.10 -16.08
C LEU A 260 -20.37 -9.83 -16.92
N LYS A 261 -21.53 -9.61 -17.55
CA LYS A 261 -21.80 -8.39 -18.33
C LYS A 261 -22.13 -7.22 -17.40
N LEU A 262 -21.38 -6.13 -17.53
CA LEU A 262 -21.56 -4.88 -16.81
C LEU A 262 -22.21 -3.86 -17.75
N LYS A 263 -23.10 -3.02 -17.20
CA LYS A 263 -23.76 -1.93 -17.94
C LYS A 263 -23.02 -0.63 -17.76
N GLU A 264 -22.65 -0.33 -16.51
CA GLU A 264 -21.94 0.89 -16.09
C GLU A 264 -21.04 0.52 -14.90
N VAL A 265 -19.84 1.12 -14.85
CA VAL A 265 -18.94 1.05 -13.70
C VAL A 265 -18.38 2.45 -13.43
N TYR A 266 -18.59 2.93 -12.23
CA TYR A 266 -18.00 4.17 -11.72
C TYR A 266 -16.99 3.84 -10.64
N VAL A 267 -15.92 4.63 -10.58
CA VAL A 267 -14.90 4.54 -9.53
C VAL A 267 -14.67 5.90 -8.91
N GLU A 268 -14.56 5.90 -7.59
CA GLU A 268 -14.01 6.99 -6.79
C GLU A 268 -12.70 6.50 -6.17
N SER A 269 -11.64 7.29 -6.30
CA SER A 269 -10.34 7.04 -5.67
C SER A 269 -9.95 8.23 -4.81
N ILE A 270 -9.63 7.97 -3.54
CA ILE A 270 -9.28 8.97 -2.54
C ILE A 270 -7.91 8.62 -1.95
N ILE A 271 -6.99 9.57 -1.98
CA ILE A 271 -5.72 9.50 -1.23
C ILE A 271 -5.70 10.61 -0.19
N GLN A 272 -5.54 10.22 1.08
CA GLN A 272 -5.44 11.16 2.19
C GLN A 272 -3.98 11.33 2.63
N THR A 273 -3.43 12.52 2.42
CA THR A 273 -2.01 12.85 2.68
C THR A 273 -1.83 13.76 3.88
N ASN A 274 -0.74 13.54 4.63
CA ASN A 274 -0.35 14.39 5.76
C ASN A 274 0.56 15.54 5.29
N MET A 275 0.02 16.76 5.26
CA MET A 275 0.74 17.94 4.80
C MET A 275 1.89 18.35 5.72
N LYS A 276 1.85 18.06 7.02
CA LYS A 276 3.00 18.33 7.90
C LYS A 276 4.20 17.50 7.49
N ARG A 277 3.99 16.22 7.18
CA ARG A 277 5.06 15.33 6.74
C ARG A 277 5.65 15.81 5.41
N ILE A 278 4.81 16.20 4.44
CA ILE A 278 5.26 16.79 3.15
C ILE A 278 6.09 18.05 3.39
N LEU A 279 5.68 18.92 4.31
CA LEU A 279 6.37 20.17 4.59
C LEU A 279 7.64 19.98 5.45
N GLY A 280 7.83 18.82 6.07
CA GLY A 280 8.93 18.55 7.00
C GLY A 280 8.73 19.16 8.39
N ILE A 281 7.48 19.29 8.83
CA ILE A 281 7.13 19.78 10.18
C ILE A 281 7.15 18.63 11.19
N GLU A 282 6.67 17.44 10.81
CA GLU A 282 6.70 16.23 11.63
C GLU A 282 7.34 15.09 10.82
N GLU A 283 8.42 14.50 11.34
CA GLU A 283 9.17 13.47 10.61
C GLU A 283 8.72 12.04 10.87
N ASN A 284 8.06 11.79 11.99
CA ASN A 284 7.68 10.43 12.41
C ASN A 284 6.26 10.03 12.00
N GLU A 285 5.50 10.95 11.41
CA GLU A 285 4.13 10.69 10.95
C GLU A 285 4.10 10.04 9.55
N PRO A 286 3.10 9.18 9.27
CA PRO A 286 2.93 8.59 7.95
C PRO A 286 2.56 9.68 6.94
N LEU A 287 3.19 9.62 5.76
CA LEU A 287 2.91 10.57 4.67
C LEU A 287 1.51 10.36 4.08
N VAL A 288 1.06 9.10 4.06
CA VAL A 288 -0.29 8.71 3.62
C VAL A 288 -0.98 8.03 4.78
N THR A 289 -2.16 8.53 5.10
CA THR A 289 -2.96 8.00 6.22
C THR A 289 -3.98 6.97 5.75
N MET A 290 -4.49 7.11 4.52
CA MET A 290 -5.51 6.24 3.97
C MET A 290 -5.58 6.35 2.45
N ILE A 291 -5.85 5.22 1.80
CA ILE A 291 -6.31 5.14 0.42
C ILE A 291 -7.68 4.45 0.42
N LYS A 292 -8.67 5.02 -0.26
CA LYS A 292 -10.00 4.45 -0.42
C LYS A 292 -10.38 4.37 -1.89
N ILE A 293 -10.89 3.22 -2.29
CA ILE A 293 -11.50 3.01 -3.60
C ILE A 293 -12.96 2.62 -3.39
N THR A 294 -13.87 3.30 -4.08
CA THR A 294 -15.30 2.98 -4.07
C THR A 294 -15.74 2.68 -5.51
N LEU A 295 -16.27 1.50 -5.75
CA LEU A 295 -16.90 1.13 -7.03
C LEU A 295 -18.42 1.22 -6.92
N ALA A 296 -19.05 1.73 -7.96
CA ALA A 296 -20.49 1.59 -8.16
C ALA A 296 -20.76 0.93 -9.51
N VAL A 297 -21.52 -0.16 -9.48
CA VAL A 297 -21.65 -1.09 -10.60
C VAL A 297 -23.11 -1.35 -10.90
N LYS A 298 -23.48 -1.20 -12.17
CA LYS A 298 -24.79 -1.57 -12.70
C LYS A 298 -24.66 -2.82 -13.57
N THR A 299 -25.42 -3.86 -13.26
CA THR A 299 -25.33 -5.16 -13.96
C THR A 299 -26.56 -6.03 -13.70
N ASP A 300 -26.88 -6.93 -14.64
CA ASP A 300 -27.91 -7.96 -14.45
C ASP A 300 -27.36 -9.22 -13.74
N ALA A 301 -26.05 -9.27 -13.49
CA ALA A 301 -25.43 -10.36 -12.75
C ALA A 301 -25.87 -10.35 -11.27
N LYS A 302 -25.89 -11.55 -10.65
CA LYS A 302 -26.17 -11.68 -9.21
C LYS A 302 -25.12 -10.89 -8.41
N LYS A 303 -25.57 -9.99 -7.52
CA LYS A 303 -24.72 -9.14 -6.64
C LYS A 303 -23.56 -9.89 -6.01
N GLN A 304 -23.81 -11.10 -5.50
CA GLN A 304 -22.78 -11.94 -4.87
C GLN A 304 -21.60 -12.28 -5.81
N LYS A 305 -21.87 -12.60 -7.08
CA LYS A 305 -20.81 -12.90 -8.07
C LYS A 305 -19.95 -11.69 -8.40
N VAL A 306 -20.55 -10.50 -8.37
CA VAL A 306 -19.86 -9.23 -8.62
C VAL A 306 -18.96 -8.88 -7.44
N ILE A 307 -19.44 -9.08 -6.20
CA ILE A 307 -18.63 -8.91 -4.98
C ILE A 307 -17.45 -9.89 -4.97
N GLU A 308 -17.67 -11.15 -5.36
CA GLU A 308 -16.59 -12.12 -5.51
C GLU A 308 -15.55 -11.67 -6.54
N ALA A 309 -15.98 -11.21 -7.72
CA ALA A 309 -15.08 -10.65 -8.73
C ALA A 309 -14.28 -9.43 -8.21
N CYS A 310 -14.88 -8.58 -7.39
CA CYS A 310 -14.21 -7.44 -6.76
C CYS A 310 -13.12 -7.87 -5.77
N ARG A 311 -13.42 -8.86 -4.91
CA ARG A 311 -12.44 -9.41 -3.96
C ARG A 311 -11.25 -10.05 -4.68
N ASP A 312 -11.54 -10.72 -5.79
CA ASP A 312 -10.51 -11.35 -6.59
C ASP A 312 -9.65 -10.33 -7.34
N ALA A 313 -10.28 -9.28 -7.88
CA ALA A 313 -9.58 -8.14 -8.45
C ALA A 313 -8.64 -7.46 -7.43
N GLU A 314 -9.07 -7.30 -6.18
CA GLU A 314 -8.23 -6.74 -5.12
C GLU A 314 -6.96 -7.56 -4.87
N LYS A 315 -7.05 -8.89 -4.98
CA LYS A 315 -5.91 -9.78 -4.77
C LYS A 315 -4.91 -9.75 -5.93
N ILE A 316 -5.35 -9.51 -7.18
CA ILE A 316 -4.47 -9.55 -8.35
C ILE A 316 -4.11 -8.16 -8.90
N CYS A 317 -4.76 -7.09 -8.44
CA CYS A 317 -4.52 -5.75 -8.96
C CYS A 317 -3.09 -5.30 -8.65
N PRO A 318 -2.26 -4.97 -9.67
CA PRO A 318 -0.89 -4.56 -9.46
C PRO A 318 -0.76 -3.37 -8.52
N MET A 319 -1.62 -2.34 -8.67
CA MET A 319 -1.59 -1.15 -7.80
C MET A 319 -1.94 -1.47 -6.36
N ILE A 320 -2.87 -2.40 -6.12
CA ILE A 320 -3.17 -2.83 -4.76
C ILE A 320 -1.99 -3.58 -4.15
N GLN A 321 -1.31 -4.43 -4.93
CA GLN A 321 -0.10 -5.11 -4.49
C GLN A 321 1.05 -4.13 -4.22
N PHE A 322 1.19 -3.06 -5.00
CA PHE A 322 2.15 -1.98 -4.75
C PHE A 322 1.87 -1.26 -3.43
N ILE A 323 0.60 -0.91 -3.18
CA ILE A 323 0.18 -0.18 -1.96
C ILE A 323 0.33 -1.03 -0.70
N LYS A 324 0.04 -2.34 -0.79
CA LYS A 324 0.13 -3.26 0.34
C LYS A 324 1.55 -3.76 0.60
N GLY A 325 2.36 -3.84 -0.44
CA GLY A 325 3.72 -4.40 -0.40
C GLY A 325 4.83 -3.36 -0.25
N THR A 326 6.06 -3.83 -0.38
CA THR A 326 7.26 -3.00 -0.47
C THR A 326 8.04 -3.41 -1.70
N ILE A 327 8.44 -2.45 -2.53
CA ILE A 327 9.21 -2.69 -3.75
C ILE A 327 10.61 -2.10 -3.60
N HIS A 328 11.59 -2.68 -4.30
CA HIS A 328 12.93 -2.12 -4.28
C HIS A 328 12.99 -0.86 -5.16
N CYS A 329 13.28 0.28 -4.53
CA CYS A 329 13.34 1.58 -5.20
C CYS A 329 14.80 2.09 -5.26
N LYS A 330 15.32 2.27 -6.47
CA LYS A 330 16.68 2.80 -6.73
C LYS A 330 16.60 4.24 -7.24
N THR A 331 17.35 5.15 -6.61
CA THR A 331 17.53 6.53 -7.10
C THR A 331 18.99 6.74 -7.51
N LYS A 332 19.20 7.31 -8.70
CA LYS A 332 20.50 7.75 -9.21
C LYS A 332 20.42 9.22 -9.61
N ILE A 333 21.49 9.96 -9.33
CA ILE A 333 21.63 11.36 -9.76
C ILE A 333 22.85 11.43 -10.68
N SER A 334 22.67 11.94 -11.89
CA SER A 334 23.77 12.37 -12.75
C SER A 334 23.95 13.87 -12.60
N GLU A 335 25.10 14.28 -12.10
CA GLU A 335 25.49 15.68 -12.00
C GLU A 335 26.17 16.11 -13.30
N LYS A 336 25.79 17.29 -13.81
CA LYS A 336 26.59 17.98 -14.82
C LYS A 336 27.14 19.25 -14.18
N LYS A 337 28.46 19.46 -14.31
CA LYS A 337 29.05 20.74 -13.91
C LYS A 337 28.45 21.84 -14.78
N PRO A 338 28.05 22.99 -14.20
CA PRO A 338 27.57 24.10 -14.98
C PRO A 338 28.66 24.54 -15.96
N MET A 339 28.35 24.55 -17.27
CA MET A 339 29.07 25.45 -18.18
C MET A 339 28.85 26.86 -17.65
N LYS A 340 29.91 27.69 -17.60
CA LYS A 340 29.88 29.07 -17.09
C LYS A 340 28.66 29.82 -17.67
N PHE A 341 27.54 29.80 -16.94
CA PHE A 341 26.29 30.40 -17.38
C PHE A 341 26.17 31.73 -16.65
N GLN A 342 26.18 32.83 -17.40
CA GLN A 342 25.96 34.15 -16.82
C GLN A 342 24.52 34.22 -16.32
N SER A 343 24.35 34.22 -14.99
CA SER A 343 23.04 34.28 -14.37
C SER A 343 22.37 35.60 -14.75
N ARG A 344 21.30 35.55 -15.54
CA ARG A 344 20.29 36.61 -15.48
C ARG A 344 19.71 36.60 -14.07
N THR A 345 20.10 37.58 -13.27
CA THR A 345 19.47 37.89 -11.98
C THR A 345 18.06 38.38 -12.29
N GLU A 346 17.09 37.47 -12.28
CA GLU A 346 15.68 37.87 -12.31
C GLU A 346 15.38 38.63 -11.02
N ASN A 347 14.98 39.89 -11.16
CA ASN A 347 14.65 40.82 -10.08
C ASN A 347 13.46 40.38 -9.18
N ASN A 348 12.96 39.17 -9.34
CA ASN A 348 11.80 38.66 -8.62
C ASN A 348 12.23 37.76 -7.47
N LYS A 349 12.73 38.37 -6.38
CA LYS A 349 13.24 37.70 -5.14
C LYS A 349 12.24 36.72 -4.46
N HIS A 350 11.06 36.52 -5.01
CA HIS A 350 9.96 35.75 -4.43
C HIS A 350 9.67 34.42 -5.14
N ILE A 351 10.28 34.16 -6.30
CA ILE A 351 10.12 32.90 -7.04
C ILE A 351 11.50 32.25 -7.18
N LEU A 352 11.62 30.99 -6.77
CA LEU A 352 12.83 30.20 -6.95
C LEU A 352 12.41 28.81 -7.44
N ASN A 353 13.08 28.30 -8.49
CA ASN A 353 12.76 27.01 -9.11
C ASN A 353 11.30 26.87 -9.58
N ASN A 354 10.68 27.97 -10.01
CA ASN A 354 9.24 28.06 -10.33
C ASN A 354 8.32 27.84 -9.11
N ILE A 355 8.80 28.16 -7.91
CA ILE A 355 8.06 28.05 -6.64
C ILE A 355 7.97 29.42 -5.95
N TYR A 356 6.75 29.86 -5.64
CA TYR A 356 6.47 31.09 -4.89
C TYR A 356 6.81 30.94 -3.40
N LEU A 357 8.03 31.34 -3.02
CA LEU A 357 8.57 31.26 -1.66
C LEU A 357 7.66 31.90 -0.62
N LYS A 358 7.06 33.06 -0.94
CA LYS A 358 6.16 33.78 -0.03
C LYS A 358 4.93 32.94 0.34
N ASN A 359 4.33 32.26 -0.64
CA ASN A 359 3.16 31.43 -0.43
C ASN A 359 3.52 30.19 0.38
N LEU A 360 4.60 29.51 -0.01
CA LEU A 360 5.11 28.33 0.69
C LEU A 360 5.40 28.62 2.17
N ARG A 361 6.14 29.69 2.47
CA ARG A 361 6.45 30.09 3.86
C ARG A 361 5.19 30.44 4.64
N LYS A 362 4.26 31.18 4.04
CA LYS A 362 2.97 31.52 4.67
C LYS A 362 2.19 30.26 5.03
N TYR A 363 2.12 29.29 4.10
CA TYR A 363 1.41 28.04 4.32
C TYR A 363 2.11 27.15 5.35
N HIS A 364 3.44 27.01 5.27
CA HIS A 364 4.25 26.31 6.26
C HIS A 364 3.99 26.84 7.68
N ASN A 365 4.03 28.16 7.86
CA ASN A 365 3.77 28.79 9.16
C ASN A 365 2.32 28.63 9.61
N LYS A 366 1.35 28.63 8.68
CA LYS A 366 -0.06 28.34 8.98
C LYS A 366 -0.20 26.91 9.52
N VAL A 367 0.34 25.91 8.83
CA VAL A 367 0.29 24.50 9.25
C VAL A 367 0.97 24.30 10.60
N LYS A 368 2.17 24.89 10.79
CA LYS A 368 2.90 24.83 12.07
C LYS A 368 2.09 25.39 13.25
N LYS A 369 1.26 26.41 13.03
CA LYS A 369 0.45 27.06 14.09
C LYS A 369 -0.88 26.34 14.38
N GLN A 370 -1.50 25.69 13.39
CA GLN A 370 -2.88 25.18 13.51
C GLN A 370 -2.98 23.77 14.12
N GLY A 371 -1.89 23.00 14.19
CA GLY A 371 -1.89 21.64 14.72
C GLY A 371 -2.73 20.65 13.88
N ILE A 372 -2.89 19.42 14.39
CA ILE A 372 -3.32 18.21 13.65
C ILE A 372 -4.60 18.39 12.78
N LYS A 373 -5.52 19.27 13.19
CA LYS A 373 -6.84 19.44 12.51
C LYS A 373 -6.78 20.08 11.12
N ALA A 374 -5.65 20.63 10.67
CA ALA A 374 -5.54 21.36 9.40
C ALA A 374 -4.87 20.57 8.25
N GLU A 375 -4.57 19.28 8.43
CA GLU A 375 -3.39 18.67 7.76
C GLU A 375 -3.66 17.57 6.74
N LEU A 376 -4.88 17.06 6.70
CA LEU A 376 -5.23 15.98 5.79
C LEU A 376 -5.80 16.56 4.51
N LYS A 377 -5.09 16.33 3.39
CA LYS A 377 -5.61 16.64 2.06
C LYS A 377 -6.02 15.36 1.36
N SER A 378 -7.26 15.36 0.88
CA SER A 378 -7.83 14.31 0.07
C SER A 378 -7.77 14.70 -1.39
N SER A 379 -7.13 13.87 -2.22
CA SER A 379 -7.26 13.95 -3.67
C SER A 379 -8.32 12.95 -4.11
N VAL A 380 -9.45 13.46 -4.62
CA VAL A 380 -10.60 12.66 -5.03
C VAL A 380 -10.68 12.64 -6.55
N ILE A 381 -10.70 11.44 -7.14
CA ILE A 381 -10.87 11.25 -8.58
C ILE A 381 -12.13 10.43 -8.84
N HIS A 382 -12.97 10.94 -9.74
CA HIS A 382 -14.15 10.23 -10.22
C HIS A 382 -13.95 9.83 -11.68
N GLY A 383 -14.07 8.54 -11.95
CA GLY A 383 -14.01 8.02 -13.31
C GLY A 383 -15.10 7.03 -13.62
N ALA A 384 -15.25 6.75 -14.91
CA ALA A 384 -16.20 5.81 -15.44
C ALA A 384 -15.52 4.90 -16.46
N TRP A 385 -15.91 3.63 -16.43
CA TRP A 385 -15.54 2.66 -17.46
C TRP A 385 -16.58 2.69 -18.59
N ASP A 386 -16.09 2.70 -19.82
CA ASP A 386 -16.94 2.56 -21.00
C ASP A 386 -17.23 1.07 -21.26
N CYS A 387 -18.37 0.59 -20.75
CA CYS A 387 -18.83 -0.78 -20.99
C CYS A 387 -19.41 -0.98 -22.41
N LYS A 388 -19.65 0.10 -23.17
CA LYS A 388 -20.42 0.10 -24.42
C LYS A 388 -19.55 0.63 -25.56
N SER A 389 -18.54 -0.11 -26.02
CA SER A 389 -17.66 0.47 -27.05
C SER A 389 -17.85 -0.09 -28.45
N ASP A 390 -17.61 0.82 -29.39
CA ASP A 390 -17.34 0.63 -30.80
C ASP A 390 -15.85 0.33 -31.09
N LEU A 391 -15.08 -0.07 -30.06
CA LEU A 391 -13.63 -0.34 -30.05
C LEU A 391 -12.73 0.86 -30.45
N LYS A 392 -13.31 2.05 -30.64
CA LYS A 392 -12.58 3.25 -31.06
C LYS A 392 -12.24 4.18 -29.90
N THR A 393 -12.92 4.05 -28.77
CA THR A 393 -12.73 4.86 -27.58
C THR A 393 -11.70 4.25 -26.62
N SER A 394 -11.20 5.07 -25.70
CA SER A 394 -10.49 4.61 -24.50
C SER A 394 -11.46 3.90 -23.54
N GLN A 395 -10.93 2.99 -22.73
CA GLN A 395 -11.74 2.16 -21.84
C GLN A 395 -12.19 2.88 -20.58
N PHE A 396 -11.38 3.82 -20.09
CA PHE A 396 -11.63 4.52 -18.84
C PHE A 396 -11.43 6.02 -19.01
N LYS A 397 -12.36 6.80 -18.44
CA LYS A 397 -12.30 8.27 -18.45
C LYS A 397 -12.55 8.83 -17.07
N ALA A 398 -11.83 9.86 -16.68
CA ALA A 398 -12.08 10.60 -15.46
C ALA A 398 -12.01 12.10 -15.70
N ILE A 399 -12.79 12.85 -14.92
CA ILE A 399 -12.67 14.30 -14.86
C ILE A 399 -11.80 14.62 -13.65
N VAL A 400 -10.68 15.29 -13.89
CA VAL A 400 -9.74 15.71 -12.85
C VAL A 400 -9.91 17.20 -12.65
N ASN A 401 -10.56 17.58 -11.56
CA ASN A 401 -10.74 18.97 -11.19
C ASN A 401 -9.49 19.48 -10.47
N TYR A 402 -8.98 20.63 -10.89
CA TYR A 402 -7.85 21.27 -10.25
C TYR A 402 -8.04 22.79 -10.23
N ALA A 403 -7.59 23.44 -9.15
CA ALA A 403 -7.95 24.81 -8.83
C ALA A 403 -9.47 25.06 -8.83
N LYS A 404 -9.93 26.32 -8.73
CA LYS A 404 -11.36 26.61 -8.49
C LYS A 404 -12.29 26.29 -9.67
N ARG A 405 -11.79 26.12 -10.90
CA ARG A 405 -12.62 26.09 -12.13
C ARG A 405 -12.00 25.38 -13.33
N GLU A 406 -10.86 24.72 -13.18
CA GLU A 406 -10.24 24.00 -14.31
C GLU A 406 -10.43 22.50 -14.12
N SER A 407 -10.65 21.82 -15.24
CA SER A 407 -10.83 20.38 -15.25
C SER A 407 -10.22 19.81 -16.52
N ASP A 408 -9.46 18.75 -16.38
CA ASP A 408 -8.97 17.95 -17.50
C ASP A 408 -9.78 16.65 -17.59
N ILE A 409 -9.96 16.16 -18.80
CA ILE A 409 -10.44 14.80 -19.03
C ILE A 409 -9.20 13.93 -19.24
N TRP A 410 -9.00 12.96 -18.35
CA TRP A 410 -7.96 11.97 -18.50
C TRP A 410 -8.55 10.65 -18.92
N GLU A 411 -7.86 10.01 -19.85
CA GLU A 411 -8.27 8.74 -20.43
C GLU A 411 -7.14 7.73 -20.28
N THR A 412 -7.51 6.48 -19.99
CA THR A 412 -6.58 5.36 -20.03
C THR A 412 -7.16 4.19 -20.81
N ASP A 413 -6.24 3.40 -21.34
CA ASP A 413 -6.52 2.12 -21.98
C ASP A 413 -5.48 1.10 -21.52
N THR A 414 -5.53 -0.10 -22.05
CA THR A 414 -4.55 -1.15 -21.80
C THR A 414 -4.02 -1.73 -23.08
N LEU A 415 -2.90 -2.45 -22.96
CA LEU A 415 -2.28 -3.08 -24.11
C LEU A 415 -3.18 -4.19 -24.68
N PRO A 416 -3.09 -4.49 -25.99
CA PRO A 416 -3.94 -5.48 -26.63
C PRO A 416 -3.86 -6.88 -26.02
N GLU A 417 -2.69 -7.29 -25.53
CA GLU A 417 -2.47 -8.55 -24.80
C GLU A 417 -3.24 -8.64 -23.47
N PHE A 418 -3.64 -7.50 -22.91
CA PHE A 418 -4.46 -7.40 -21.70
C PHE A 418 -5.93 -7.10 -22.02
N GLY A 419 -6.33 -7.28 -23.28
CA GLY A 419 -7.70 -7.12 -23.75
C GLY A 419 -8.12 -5.69 -24.07
N GLY A 420 -7.18 -4.74 -24.05
CA GLY A 420 -7.43 -3.35 -24.44
C GLY A 420 -7.24 -3.07 -25.93
N THR A 421 -7.39 -1.80 -26.29
CA THR A 421 -7.19 -1.30 -27.67
C THR A 421 -5.96 -0.42 -27.80
N PHE A 422 -5.37 0.00 -26.68
CA PHE A 422 -4.26 0.94 -26.58
C PHE A 422 -4.52 2.28 -27.31
N ASN A 423 -5.77 2.75 -27.27
CA ASN A 423 -6.24 4.02 -27.83
C ASN A 423 -5.85 5.23 -26.95
N ALA A 424 -5.45 5.01 -25.70
CA ALA A 424 -4.96 6.01 -24.76
C ALA A 424 -3.77 5.45 -23.96
N PRO A 425 -3.02 6.29 -23.21
CA PRO A 425 -1.93 5.83 -22.36
C PRO A 425 -2.37 4.74 -21.36
N THR A 426 -1.42 3.88 -20.99
CA THR A 426 -1.69 2.83 -19.99
C THR A 426 -1.80 3.42 -18.59
N ASN A 427 -2.50 2.71 -17.70
CA ASN A 427 -2.53 3.08 -16.28
C ASN A 427 -1.13 3.12 -15.65
N PHE A 428 -0.17 2.30 -16.11
CA PHE A 428 1.21 2.31 -15.62
C PHE A 428 1.98 3.53 -16.10
N GLN A 429 1.78 3.97 -17.34
CA GLN A 429 2.35 5.23 -17.85
C GLN A 429 1.84 6.43 -17.02
N MET A 430 0.52 6.49 -16.77
CA MET A 430 -0.06 7.54 -15.92
C MET A 430 0.47 7.48 -14.48
N PHE A 431 0.64 6.27 -13.94
CA PHE A 431 1.18 6.07 -12.59
C PHE A 431 2.63 6.54 -12.49
N LEU A 432 3.50 6.14 -13.42
CA LEU A 432 4.90 6.58 -13.48
C LEU A 432 5.00 8.10 -13.62
N ALA A 433 4.15 8.72 -14.44
CA ALA A 433 4.10 10.17 -14.57
C ALA A 433 3.73 10.85 -13.24
N GLY A 434 2.76 10.30 -12.50
CA GLY A 434 2.40 10.76 -11.15
C GLY A 434 3.54 10.58 -10.13
N LEU A 435 4.18 9.41 -10.08
CA LEU A 435 5.31 9.15 -9.19
C LEU A 435 6.49 10.07 -9.47
N GLY A 436 6.88 10.18 -10.74
CA GLY A 436 8.03 10.96 -11.16
C GLY A 436 7.81 12.47 -10.97
N SER A 437 6.64 12.99 -11.34
CA SER A 437 6.30 14.41 -11.11
C SER A 437 6.21 14.74 -9.63
N CYS A 438 5.72 13.81 -8.79
CA CYS A 438 5.70 13.97 -7.34
C CYS A 438 7.12 14.10 -6.80
N TYR A 439 8.03 13.20 -7.19
CA TYR A 439 9.41 13.21 -6.72
C TYR A 439 10.15 14.46 -7.19
N MET A 440 10.03 14.84 -8.47
CA MET A 440 10.61 16.08 -9.00
C MET A 440 10.12 17.31 -8.25
N SER A 441 8.81 17.38 -7.94
CA SER A 441 8.25 18.47 -7.15
C SER A 441 8.88 18.58 -5.76
N GLN A 442 9.14 17.44 -5.11
CA GLN A 442 9.81 17.44 -3.79
C GLN A 442 11.29 17.79 -3.88
N ILE A 443 11.99 17.42 -4.96
CA ILE A 443 13.37 17.85 -5.22
C ILE A 443 13.41 19.38 -5.42
N ALA A 444 12.55 19.92 -6.27
CA ALA A 444 12.47 21.36 -6.52
C ALA A 444 12.09 22.14 -5.26
N LEU A 445 11.17 21.60 -4.44
CA LEU A 445 10.78 22.17 -3.15
C LEU A 445 11.94 22.16 -2.15
N ALA A 446 12.64 21.04 -2.01
CA ALA A 446 13.81 20.91 -1.14
C ALA A 446 14.93 21.86 -1.58
N ALA A 447 15.26 21.93 -2.88
CA ALA A 447 16.24 22.88 -3.40
C ALA A 447 15.84 24.33 -3.06
N THR A 448 14.58 24.67 -3.27
CA THR A 448 14.03 26.00 -2.97
C THR A 448 14.13 26.35 -1.48
N MET A 449 13.85 25.40 -0.59
CA MET A 449 13.97 25.60 0.86
C MET A 449 15.43 25.75 1.33
N ASN A 450 16.38 25.18 0.60
CA ASN A 450 17.81 25.38 0.83
C ASN A 450 18.38 26.58 0.04
N SER A 451 17.53 27.43 -0.55
CA SER A 451 17.93 28.58 -1.39
C SER A 451 18.84 28.20 -2.58
N VAL A 452 18.73 26.97 -3.06
CA VAL A 452 19.49 26.46 -4.21
C VAL A 452 18.70 26.68 -5.50
N LYS A 453 19.31 27.36 -6.47
CA LYS A 453 18.77 27.47 -7.82
C LYS A 453 19.12 26.22 -8.63
N LEU A 454 18.13 25.68 -9.32
CA LEU A 454 18.26 24.63 -10.31
C LEU A 454 18.17 25.27 -11.70
N ASP A 455 19.11 24.91 -12.57
CA ASP A 455 19.14 25.34 -13.97
C ASP A 455 18.48 24.29 -14.89
N GLU A 456 18.59 23.02 -14.51
CA GLU A 456 17.93 21.89 -15.18
C GLU A 456 17.45 20.88 -14.13
N LEU A 457 16.23 20.37 -14.30
CA LEU A 457 15.74 19.22 -13.56
C LEU A 457 14.92 18.35 -14.52
N SER A 458 15.47 17.19 -14.85
CA SER A 458 14.79 16.14 -15.62
C SER A 458 14.96 14.78 -14.94
N LEU A 459 14.08 13.85 -15.30
CA LEU A 459 13.99 12.54 -14.66
C LEU A 459 13.63 11.49 -15.69
N ASP A 460 14.42 10.42 -15.76
CA ASP A 460 13.98 9.15 -16.34
C ASP A 460 13.49 8.24 -15.21
N CYS A 461 12.25 7.79 -15.28
CA CYS A 461 11.73 6.80 -14.34
C CYS A 461 11.30 5.53 -15.07
N GLY A 462 11.46 4.38 -14.43
CA GLY A 462 10.96 3.13 -14.98
C GLY A 462 10.60 2.11 -13.92
N ILE A 463 9.70 1.21 -14.27
CA ILE A 463 9.21 0.14 -13.40
C ILE A 463 9.16 -1.18 -14.17
N ASP A 464 9.66 -2.24 -13.54
CA ASP A 464 9.57 -3.60 -14.07
C ASP A 464 8.29 -4.24 -13.54
N VAL A 465 7.41 -4.66 -14.45
CA VAL A 465 6.08 -5.22 -14.18
C VAL A 465 6.03 -6.66 -14.66
N ASP A 466 5.81 -7.59 -13.74
CA ASP A 466 5.52 -8.99 -14.06
C ASP A 466 4.01 -9.17 -14.25
N TYR A 467 3.59 -9.10 -15.52
CA TYR A 467 2.19 -9.25 -15.89
C TYR A 467 1.68 -10.70 -15.76
N SER A 468 2.55 -11.70 -15.56
CA SER A 468 2.11 -13.09 -15.33
C SER A 468 1.39 -13.26 -14.00
N LYS A 469 1.67 -12.38 -13.04
CA LYS A 469 0.98 -12.35 -11.74
C LYS A 469 -0.39 -11.69 -11.83
N PHE A 470 -0.58 -10.83 -12.82
CA PHE A 470 -1.82 -10.09 -13.05
C PHE A 470 -2.85 -10.91 -13.84
N ILE A 471 -2.43 -11.59 -14.91
CA ILE A 471 -3.34 -12.41 -15.70
C ILE A 471 -3.31 -13.86 -15.21
N ARG A 472 -4.42 -14.39 -14.67
CA ARG A 472 -4.60 -15.81 -14.36
C ARG A 472 -6.04 -16.26 -14.68
N GLU A 473 -6.21 -17.41 -15.33
CA GLU A 473 -7.56 -17.96 -15.60
C GLU A 473 -8.26 -18.46 -14.33
N ASN A 474 -7.48 -19.04 -13.41
CA ASN A 474 -7.97 -19.53 -12.12
C ASN A 474 -7.40 -18.66 -11.00
N ILE A 475 -8.30 -18.02 -10.26
CA ILE A 475 -7.99 -17.19 -9.09
C ILE A 475 -7.92 -18.09 -7.84
N ASP A 476 -7.35 -19.29 -7.97
CA ASP A 476 -6.91 -20.05 -6.79
C ASP A 476 -5.59 -19.42 -6.33
N ILE A 477 -5.72 -18.21 -5.76
CA ILE A 477 -4.60 -17.51 -5.17
C ILE A 477 -4.32 -18.20 -3.85
N ASN A 478 -3.26 -19.00 -3.84
CA ASN A 478 -2.66 -19.40 -2.58
C ASN A 478 -2.22 -18.10 -1.88
N GLU A 479 -2.83 -17.79 -0.73
CA GLU A 479 -2.51 -16.58 0.04
C GLU A 479 -1.03 -16.49 0.45
N ASN A 480 -0.29 -17.61 0.34
CA ASN A 480 1.14 -17.68 0.60
C ASN A 480 2.03 -17.39 -0.62
N GLU A 481 1.48 -17.27 -1.84
CA GLU A 481 2.27 -16.91 -3.02
C GLU A 481 2.58 -15.41 -3.04
N ASN A 482 3.83 -15.06 -3.38
CA ASN A 482 4.23 -13.68 -3.56
C ASN A 482 3.59 -13.08 -4.84
N ASN A 483 2.45 -12.43 -4.67
CA ASN A 483 1.69 -11.78 -5.75
C ASN A 483 2.22 -10.39 -6.12
N GLN A 484 3.41 -10.00 -5.63
CA GLN A 484 4.01 -8.72 -5.97
C GLN A 484 4.33 -8.63 -7.47
N CYS A 485 3.59 -7.80 -8.19
CA CYS A 485 3.71 -7.59 -9.63
C CYS A 485 4.89 -6.68 -10.02
N PHE A 486 5.50 -5.98 -9.05
CA PHE A 486 6.54 -4.99 -9.30
C PHE A 486 7.85 -5.40 -8.68
N GLU A 487 8.89 -5.50 -9.50
CA GLU A 487 10.21 -5.94 -9.04
C GLU A 487 11.12 -4.76 -8.69
N ASN A 488 11.31 -3.84 -9.64
CA ASN A 488 12.19 -2.69 -9.47
C ASN A 488 11.50 -1.42 -9.92
N LEU A 489 11.63 -0.37 -9.10
CA LEU A 489 11.35 1.01 -9.48
C LEU A 489 12.66 1.78 -9.50
N GLU A 490 12.93 2.49 -10.60
CA GLU A 490 14.16 3.26 -10.78
C GLU A 490 13.85 4.71 -11.14
N PHE A 491 14.55 5.64 -10.48
CA PHE A 491 14.56 7.07 -10.79
C PHE A 491 15.98 7.51 -11.13
N LYS A 492 16.19 8.10 -12.31
CA LYS A 492 17.47 8.67 -12.76
C LYS A 492 17.30 10.15 -12.99
N PHE A 493 17.74 10.96 -12.03
CA PHE A 493 17.69 12.40 -12.14
C PHE A 493 18.87 12.94 -12.92
N LYS A 494 18.61 13.91 -13.77
CA LYS A 494 19.61 14.80 -14.33
C LYS A 494 19.36 16.20 -13.77
N ILE A 495 20.30 16.65 -12.93
CA ILE A 495 20.22 17.93 -12.23
C ILE A 495 21.41 18.79 -12.66
N LEU A 496 21.11 20.01 -13.09
CA LEU A 496 22.10 21.07 -13.29
C LEU A 496 21.85 22.14 -12.24
N SER A 497 22.86 22.42 -11.42
CA SER A 497 22.83 23.45 -10.39
C SER A 497 24.24 23.97 -10.12
N SER A 498 24.33 25.16 -9.54
CA SER A 498 25.60 25.76 -9.11
C SER A 498 26.12 25.26 -7.76
N CYS A 499 25.33 24.48 -7.01
CA CYS A 499 25.75 23.97 -5.71
C CYS A 499 26.63 22.71 -5.81
N ASP A 500 27.34 22.39 -4.73
CA ASP A 500 28.17 21.20 -4.66
C ASP A 500 27.36 19.89 -4.53
N SER A 501 28.03 18.77 -4.80
CA SER A 501 27.44 17.43 -4.81
C SER A 501 26.92 16.97 -3.44
N LYS A 502 27.53 17.43 -2.34
CA LYS A 502 27.07 17.09 -0.98
C LYS A 502 25.72 17.74 -0.71
N LEU A 503 25.56 19.01 -1.07
CA LEU A 503 24.29 19.72 -0.93
C LEU A 503 23.20 19.15 -1.84
N LEU A 504 23.53 18.79 -3.10
CA LEU A 504 22.60 18.11 -3.99
C LEU A 504 22.13 16.77 -3.42
N LYS A 505 23.03 15.98 -2.83
CA LYS A 505 22.67 14.72 -2.19
C LYS A 505 21.74 14.91 -0.99
N LYS A 506 21.97 15.97 -0.20
CA LYS A 506 21.06 16.36 0.90
C LYS A 506 19.68 16.75 0.38
N ILE A 507 19.61 17.55 -0.68
CA ILE A 507 18.35 17.94 -1.35
C ILE A 507 17.60 16.70 -1.84
N GLU A 508 18.30 15.75 -2.45
CA GLU A 508 17.69 14.52 -2.94
C GLU A 508 17.12 13.67 -1.80
N LEU A 509 17.87 13.49 -0.72
CA LEU A 509 17.39 12.75 0.44
C LEU A 509 16.15 13.41 1.07
N GLN A 510 16.15 14.74 1.20
CA GLN A 510 15.00 15.51 1.69
C GLN A 510 13.78 15.34 0.77
N GLY A 511 13.98 15.41 -0.55
CA GLY A 511 12.92 15.21 -1.54
C GLY A 511 12.36 13.78 -1.49
N ALA A 512 13.24 12.78 -1.36
CA ALA A 512 12.86 11.36 -1.28
C ALA A 512 11.99 11.09 -0.04
N ASN A 513 12.38 11.64 1.11
CA ASN A 513 11.67 11.45 2.38
C ASN A 513 10.28 12.11 2.43
N LYS A 514 10.02 13.07 1.53
CA LYS A 514 8.75 13.81 1.43
C LYS A 514 7.90 13.38 0.22
N CYS A 515 8.43 12.51 -0.63
CA CYS A 515 7.78 12.08 -1.86
C CYS A 515 6.75 10.99 -1.60
N LEU A 516 5.50 11.24 -2.03
CA LEU A 516 4.40 10.28 -1.95
C LEU A 516 4.74 8.98 -2.66
N GLY A 517 5.31 9.07 -3.87
CA GLY A 517 5.64 7.90 -4.65
C GLY A 517 6.69 6.99 -4.00
N ILE A 518 7.74 7.60 -3.44
CA ILE A 518 8.79 6.88 -2.71
C ILE A 518 8.24 6.27 -1.42
N PHE A 519 7.38 7.00 -0.71
CA PHE A 519 6.72 6.48 0.48
C PHE A 519 5.88 5.24 0.17
N LEU A 520 5.01 5.30 -0.84
CA LEU A 520 4.19 4.17 -1.26
C LEU A 520 5.02 2.97 -1.73
N SER A 521 6.21 3.20 -2.29
CA SER A 521 7.10 2.10 -2.70
C SER A 521 7.77 1.38 -1.51
N ARG A 522 7.88 2.05 -0.36
CA ARG A 522 8.65 1.57 0.81
C ARG A 522 7.78 1.16 1.98
N ASN A 523 6.50 1.55 1.98
CA ASN A 523 5.61 1.38 3.12
C ASN A 523 4.27 0.83 2.67
N SER A 524 3.74 -0.11 3.46
CA SER A 524 2.35 -0.53 3.34
C SER A 524 1.43 0.58 3.84
N VAL A 525 0.35 0.85 3.12
CA VAL A 525 -0.62 1.90 3.48
C VAL A 525 -2.00 1.29 3.73
N PRO A 526 -2.75 1.76 4.75
CA PRO A 526 -4.15 1.37 4.93
C PRO A 526 -4.97 1.60 3.67
N LEU A 527 -5.57 0.53 3.15
CA LEU A 527 -6.40 0.53 1.96
C LEU A 527 -7.81 0.02 2.29
N SER A 528 -8.83 0.73 1.81
CA SER A 528 -10.22 0.29 1.82
C SER A 528 -10.76 0.21 0.39
N VAL A 529 -11.36 -0.93 0.03
CA VAL A 529 -12.07 -1.12 -1.24
C VAL A 529 -13.54 -1.41 -0.93
N ASN A 530 -14.44 -0.58 -1.46
CA ASN A 530 -15.87 -0.69 -1.28
C ASN A 530 -16.56 -0.89 -2.63
N ILE A 531 -17.65 -1.65 -2.67
CA ILE A 531 -18.43 -1.88 -3.89
C ILE A 531 -19.93 -1.80 -3.62
N HIS A 532 -20.61 -0.99 -4.43
CA HIS A 532 -22.07 -0.85 -4.48
C HIS A 532 -22.58 -1.47 -5.78
N VAL A 533 -23.56 -2.37 -5.70
CA VAL A 533 -24.07 -3.12 -6.87
C VAL A 533 -25.56 -2.91 -7.02
N ASN A 534 -25.98 -2.30 -8.13
CA ASN A 534 -27.36 -1.93 -8.44
C ASN A 534 -28.04 -1.08 -7.36
N GLU A 535 -27.25 -0.47 -6.48
CA GLU A 535 -27.70 0.55 -5.57
C GLU A 535 -27.70 1.86 -6.38
N THR A 536 -28.81 2.60 -6.35
CA THR A 536 -28.82 3.97 -6.82
C THR A 536 -27.75 4.72 -6.04
N LEU A 537 -26.63 5.02 -6.68
CA LEU A 537 -25.83 6.16 -6.25
C LEU A 537 -26.78 7.33 -6.38
N ASP A 538 -27.29 7.80 -5.25
CA ASP A 538 -28.06 9.02 -5.20
C ASP A 538 -27.28 10.07 -6.01
N GLU A 539 -27.91 10.82 -6.91
CA GLU A 539 -27.20 11.87 -7.67
C GLU A 539 -26.45 12.81 -6.70
N LYS A 540 -26.98 12.92 -5.50
CA LYS A 540 -26.37 13.55 -4.34
C LYS A 540 -24.99 13.00 -3.98
N TYR A 541 -24.69 11.71 -4.12
CA TYR A 541 -23.36 11.13 -3.89
C TYR A 541 -22.33 11.64 -4.93
N LEU A 542 -22.74 11.78 -6.20
CA LEU A 542 -21.90 12.35 -7.26
C LEU A 542 -21.78 13.89 -7.17
N LEU A 543 -22.76 14.57 -6.55
CA LEU A 543 -22.79 16.01 -6.38
C LEU A 543 -22.14 16.49 -5.06
N ASP A 544 -22.26 15.72 -3.98
CA ASP A 544 -21.65 16.05 -2.67
C ASP A 544 -20.13 15.81 -2.72
N SER A 545 -19.64 14.86 -3.50
CA SER A 545 -18.20 14.72 -3.76
C SER A 545 -17.60 15.92 -4.53
N LYS A 546 -18.40 16.58 -5.39
CA LYS A 546 -18.01 17.87 -6.02
C LYS A 546 -17.90 19.00 -5.00
N LYS A 547 -18.69 18.98 -3.93
CA LYS A 547 -18.60 19.98 -2.85
C LYS A 547 -17.40 19.77 -1.95
N GLU A 548 -17.06 18.52 -1.62
CA GLU A 548 -15.87 18.21 -0.80
C GLU A 548 -14.55 18.51 -1.52
N SER A 549 -14.48 18.24 -2.84
CA SER A 549 -13.30 18.62 -3.66
C SER A 549 -13.13 20.15 -3.79
N CYS A 550 -14.22 20.92 -3.76
CA CYS A 550 -14.17 22.39 -3.80
C CYS A 550 -13.97 23.06 -2.43
N GLY A 551 -14.20 22.35 -1.32
CA GLY A 551 -13.97 22.84 0.04
C GLY A 551 -12.49 23.02 0.39
N ILE A 552 -11.59 22.63 -0.51
CA ILE A 552 -10.14 22.76 -0.40
C ILE A 552 -9.70 24.18 -0.78
N MET A 553 -9.99 25.17 0.08
CA MET A 553 -9.20 26.41 0.15
C MET A 553 -9.39 27.22 1.43
#